data_AF-A0A151RTE9-F1
#
_entry.id   AF-A0A151RTE9-F1
#
_cell.length_a   1.000
_cell.length_b   1.000
_cell.length_c   1.000
_cell.angle_alpha   90.00
_cell.angle_beta   90.00
_cell.angle_gamma   90.00
#
_symmetry.space_group_name_H-M   'P 1'
#
loop_
_entity.id
_entity.type
_entity.pdbx_description
1 polymer ?
#
loop_
_entity_poly.entity_id
_entity_poly.type
_entity_poly.pdbx_seq_one_letter_code
_entity_poly.pdbx_strand_id
1 'polypeptide(L)' 'KSREKWIKLGNKNTAFFHTQTVVRWKRNRILGLHLPLGAWCMDGNLLKQEALAYFKSLLGSLEATAQVLPPCPISLSLEE' A
#
# COMPACT_ATOMS: atom_id res chain seq x y z
N LYS A 1 16.05 -15.53 4.89
CA LYS A 1 15.73 -15.47 6.35
C LYS A 1 14.30 -15.88 6.70
N SER A 2 13.24 -15.34 6.07
CA SER A 2 11.83 -15.74 6.35
C SER A 2 11.54 -17.22 6.07
N ARG A 3 11.94 -17.71 4.89
CA ARG A 3 11.76 -19.09 4.43
C ARG A 3 12.39 -20.13 5.37
N GLU A 4 13.56 -19.82 5.92
CA GLU A 4 14.29 -20.71 6.83
C GLU A 4 13.56 -20.88 8.18
N LYS A 5 12.96 -19.80 8.71
CA LYS A 5 12.12 -19.88 9.92
C LYS A 5 10.81 -20.63 9.66
N TRP A 6 10.22 -20.47 8.47
CA TRP A 6 9.01 -21.20 8.08
C TRP A 6 9.24 -22.71 8.03
N ILE A 7 10.32 -23.18 7.40
CA ILE A 7 10.63 -24.62 7.32
C ILE A 7 10.76 -25.23 8.73
N LYS A 8 11.34 -24.49 9.69
CA LYS A 8 11.54 -24.97 11.08
C LYS A 8 10.26 -24.98 11.93
N LEU A 9 9.29 -24.10 11.64
CA LEU A 9 8.09 -23.90 12.47
C LEU A 9 6.78 -24.43 11.83
N GLY A 10 6.79 -24.74 10.52
CA GLY A 10 5.64 -25.26 9.79
C GLY A 10 4.37 -24.41 9.98
N ASN A 11 3.22 -25.07 10.18
CA ASN A 11 1.92 -24.42 10.42
C ASN A 11 1.78 -23.73 11.80
N LYS A 12 2.74 -23.93 12.71
CA LYS A 12 2.75 -23.24 14.02
C LYS A 12 3.33 -21.82 13.93
N ASN A 13 3.75 -21.36 12.76
CA ASN A 13 4.43 -20.09 12.56
C ASN A 13 3.52 -18.84 12.47
N THR A 14 2.34 -18.87 13.10
CA THR A 14 1.39 -17.74 13.08
C THR A 14 1.99 -16.47 13.69
N ALA A 15 2.78 -16.60 14.75
CA ALA A 15 3.44 -15.47 15.41
C ALA A 15 4.39 -14.69 14.49
N PHE A 16 5.12 -15.37 13.60
CA PHE A 16 6.05 -14.71 12.67
C PHE A 16 5.30 -13.91 11.61
N PHE A 17 4.29 -14.49 10.96
CA PHE A 17 3.49 -13.76 9.98
C PHE A 17 2.69 -12.64 10.63
N HIS A 18 2.12 -12.87 11.82
CA HIS A 18 1.43 -11.83 12.57
C HIS A 18 2.37 -10.67 12.91
N THR A 19 3.57 -10.96 13.43
CA THR A 19 4.57 -9.92 13.74
C THR A 19 5.02 -9.18 12.48
N GLN A 20 5.29 -9.90 11.38
CA GLN A 20 5.65 -9.24 10.11
C GLN A 20 4.54 -8.34 9.59
N THR A 21 3.28 -8.79 9.65
CA THR A 21 2.11 -8.00 9.25
C THR A 21 1.98 -6.75 10.10
N VAL A 22 2.11 -6.87 11.43
CA VAL A 22 2.08 -5.72 12.35
C VAL A 22 3.21 -4.74 12.05
N VAL A 23 4.44 -5.22 11.85
CA VAL A 23 5.59 -4.38 11.51
C VAL A 23 5.36 -3.66 10.19
N ARG A 24 4.86 -4.36 9.16
CA ARG A 24 4.55 -3.76 7.85
C ARG A 24 3.41 -2.74 7.97
N TRP A 25 2.36 -3.05 8.72
CA TRP A 25 1.26 -2.13 8.98
C TRP A 25 1.74 -0.85 9.69
N LYS A 26 2.56 -0.99 10.73
CA LYS A 26 3.12 0.16 11.46
C LYS A 26 4.00 1.05 10.56
N ARG A 27 4.79 0.45 9.66
CA ARG A 27 5.62 1.19 8.70
C ARG A 27 4.81 1.88 7.60
N ASN A 28 3.75 1.24 7.13
CA ASN A 28 2.91 1.76 6.05
C ASN A 28 1.85 2.75 6.55
N ARG A 29 1.70 2.90 7.88
CA ARG A 29 0.77 3.85 8.45
C ARG A 29 1.33 5.26 8.31
N ILE A 30 0.69 6.06 7.47
CA ILE A 30 0.97 7.48 7.36
C ILE A 30 0.42 8.15 8.63
N LEU A 31 1.31 8.58 9.52
CA LEU A 31 0.97 9.26 10.77
C LEU A 31 0.92 10.78 10.61
N GLY A 32 1.62 11.32 9.62
CA GLY A 32 1.67 12.74 9.35
C GLY A 32 2.17 13.03 7.94
N LEU A 33 1.82 14.21 7.44
CA LEU A 33 2.29 14.76 6.17
C LEU A 33 2.74 16.20 6.38
N HIS A 34 3.71 16.62 5.56
CA HIS A 34 4.15 18.01 5.51
C HIS A 34 3.22 18.79 4.58
N LEU A 35 2.56 19.79 5.13
CA LEU A 35 1.66 20.67 4.38
C LEU A 35 2.47 21.64 3.50
N PRO A 36 1.87 22.17 2.42
CA PRO A 36 2.50 23.16 1.57
C PRO A 36 2.99 24.41 2.31
N LEU A 37 2.37 24.74 3.44
CA LEU A 37 2.72 25.87 4.31
C LEU A 37 3.91 25.60 5.24
N GLY A 38 4.59 24.45 5.11
CA GLY A 38 5.73 24.10 5.97
C GLY A 38 5.35 23.53 7.34
N ALA A 39 4.05 23.28 7.56
CA ALA A 39 3.55 22.76 8.83
C ALA A 39 3.47 21.23 8.82
N TRP A 40 3.86 20.60 9.92
CA TRP A 40 3.63 19.18 10.14
C TRP A 40 2.20 18.93 10.61
N CYS A 41 1.45 18.11 9.88
CA CYS A 41 0.10 17.72 10.26
C CYS A 41 0.06 16.24 10.66
N MET A 42 -0.71 15.92 11.70
CA MET A 42 -1.02 14.53 12.12
C MET A 42 -2.54 14.26 12.17
N ASP A 43 -3.37 15.24 11.80
CA ASP A 43 -4.82 15.08 11.76
C ASP A 43 -5.23 14.19 10.58
N GLY A 44 -5.89 13.06 10.88
CA GLY A 44 -6.22 12.07 9.87
C GLY A 44 -7.19 12.57 8.79
N ASN A 45 -8.09 13.50 9.12
CA ASN A 45 -9.02 14.06 8.15
C ASN A 45 -8.31 15.02 7.20
N LEU A 46 -7.44 15.88 7.75
CA LEU A 46 -6.65 16.82 6.96
C LEU A 46 -5.66 16.08 6.06
N LEU A 47 -4.98 15.04 6.57
CA LEU A 47 -4.11 14.17 5.76
C LEU A 47 -4.83 13.59 4.55
N LYS A 48 -6.06 13.09 4.75
CA LYS A 48 -6.88 12.52 3.67
C LYS A 48 -7.24 13.58 2.64
N GLN A 49 -7.63 14.77 3.08
CA GLN A 49 -7.99 15.88 2.20
C GLN A 49 -6.81 16.33 1.34
N GLU A 50 -5.64 16.51 1.94
CA GLU A 50 -4.42 16.91 1.24
C GLU A 50 -3.92 15.86 0.26
N ALA A 51 -3.93 14.58 0.66
CA ALA A 51 -3.60 13.50 -0.25
C ALA A 51 -4.55 13.46 -1.46
N LEU A 52 -5.85 13.64 -1.24
CA LEU A 52 -6.83 13.72 -2.32
C LEU A 52 -6.60 14.93 -3.22
N ALA A 53 -6.32 16.10 -2.66
CA ALA A 53 -6.04 17.32 -3.43
C ALA A 53 -4.78 17.14 -4.31
N TYR A 54 -3.71 16.60 -3.72
CA TYR A 54 -2.46 16.31 -4.42
C TYR A 54 -2.66 15.34 -5.59
N PHE A 55 -3.28 14.18 -5.35
CA PHE A 55 -3.47 13.19 -6.42
C PHE A 55 -4.51 13.63 -7.46
N LYS A 56 -5.52 14.41 -7.08
CA LYS A 56 -6.43 15.03 -8.04
C LYS A 56 -5.71 16.02 -8.95
N SER A 57 -4.79 16.82 -8.43
CA SER A 57 -3.97 17.71 -9.25
C SER A 57 -3.03 16.91 -10.16
N LEU A 58 -2.35 15.89 -9.61
CA LEU A 58 -1.40 15.05 -10.35
C LEU A 58 -2.07 14.25 -11.48
N LEU A 59 -3.22 13.63 -11.19
CA LEU A 59 -3.95 12.77 -12.13
C LEU A 59 -4.98 13.52 -12.96
N GLY A 60 -5.56 14.60 -12.42
CA GLY A 60 -6.48 15.48 -13.15
C GLY A 60 -5.79 16.36 -14.19
N SER A 61 -4.47 16.57 -14.07
CA SER A 61 -3.64 17.13 -15.14
C SER A 61 -3.41 16.13 -16.30
N LEU A 62 -3.74 14.84 -16.11
CA LEU A 62 -3.78 13.86 -17.19
C LEU A 62 -5.18 13.90 -17.81
N GLU A 63 -5.47 14.94 -18.59
CA GLU A 63 -6.64 14.94 -19.45
C GLU A 63 -6.56 13.75 -20.41
N ALA A 64 -7.38 12.75 -20.10
CA ALA A 64 -8.11 11.90 -21.02
C ALA A 64 -7.36 11.45 -22.29
N THR A 65 -6.37 10.56 -22.14
CA THR A 65 -6.27 9.47 -23.12
C THR A 65 -6.99 8.27 -22.52
N ALA A 66 -8.21 8.02 -22.99
CA ALA A 66 -8.90 6.77 -22.78
C ALA A 66 -8.07 5.63 -23.40
N GLN A 67 -7.08 5.15 -22.65
CA GLN A 67 -6.36 3.93 -22.96
C GLN A 67 -7.28 2.80 -22.52
N VAL A 68 -7.99 2.21 -23.48
CA VAL A 68 -8.69 0.93 -23.31
C VAL A 68 -7.65 -0.04 -22.77
N LEU A 69 -7.69 -0.32 -21.47
CA LEU A 69 -6.81 -1.31 -20.85
C LEU A 69 -7.15 -2.65 -21.51
N PRO A 70 -6.19 -3.33 -22.17
CA PRO A 70 -6.48 -4.64 -22.74
C PRO A 70 -6.94 -5.57 -21.62
N PRO A 71 -7.89 -6.49 -21.88
CA PRO A 71 -8.28 -7.49 -20.89
C PRO A 71 -7.03 -8.24 -20.45
N CYS A 72 -6.64 -8.08 -19.19
CA CYS A 72 -5.49 -8.75 -18.61
C CYS A 72 -5.63 -10.27 -18.85
N PRO A 73 -4.69 -10.92 -19.56
CA PRO A 73 -4.72 -12.35 -19.71
C PRO A 73 -4.06 -12.95 -18.45
N ILE A 74 -4.79 -12.97 -17.34
CA ILE A 74 -4.41 -13.84 -16.23
C ILE A 74 -5.28 -15.09 -16.36
N SER A 75 -4.94 -15.94 -17.34
CA SER A 75 -5.17 -17.37 -17.16
C SER A 75 -4.14 -17.82 -16.13
N LEU A 76 -4.57 -17.97 -14.88
CA LEU A 76 -3.90 -18.88 -13.96
C LEU A 76 -4.16 -20.27 -14.53
N SER A 77 -3.23 -20.77 -15.35
CA SER A 77 -3.18 -22.20 -15.66
C SER A 77 -3.01 -22.93 -14.34
N LEU A 78 -4.09 -23.56 -13.89
CA LEU A 78 -4.06 -24.56 -12.86
C LEU A 78 -3.52 -25.83 -13.54
N GLU A 79 -2.20 -25.98 -13.55
CA GLU A 79 -1.56 -27.29 -13.70
C GLU A 79 -0.97 -27.67 -12.35
N GLU A 80 -1.77 -28.43 -11.59
CA GLU A 80 -1.49 -29.77 -11.03
C GLU A 80 -2.61 -30.15 -10.04
#